data_AF-A0A1W6PP08-F1
#
_entry.id   AF-A0A1W6PP08-F1
#
_cell.length_a   1.000
_cell.length_b   1.000
_cell.length_c   1.000
_cell.angle_alpha   90.00
_cell.angle_beta   90.00
_cell.angle_gamma   90.00
#
_symmetry.space_group_name_H-M   'P 1'
#
loop_
_entity.id
_entity.type
_entity.pdbx_description
1 polymer ?
#
loop_
_entity_poly.entity_id
_entity_poly.type
_entity_poly.pdbx_seq_one_letter_code
_entity_poly.pdbx_strand_id
1 'polypeptide(L)'
;MRCFAQHLTHFDPLTEVPPSDAVAPARRTKPYIYSEVEIQALLAAALSLPPANALRRWTYHCLFGLIAVAGLRHTPAASPTALKSMRTTIKSLNIPRQTPGTLAEIAKQINPLLRGWIAYYGRFSRSALFSLADYVNRKLKAWIMRKYKRFRFHKTRASQFLRQRARDRRDLFVHWQAFGTNTFT
;
A
#
# COMPACT_ATOMS: atom_id res chain seq x y z
N MET A 1 8.00 0.24 18.79
CA MET A 1 8.51 -1.06 19.27
C MET A 1 8.39 -1.22 20.79
N ARG A 2 8.71 -0.21 21.63
CA ARG A 2 8.62 -0.32 23.09
C ARG A 2 7.21 -0.44 23.67
N CYS A 3 6.21 0.30 23.16
CA CYS A 3 4.80 0.12 23.59
C CYS A 3 4.29 -1.31 23.35
N PHE A 4 4.79 -1.99 22.33
CA PHE A 4 4.42 -3.37 22.06
C PHE A 4 5.10 -4.33 23.05
N ALA A 5 6.39 -4.14 23.36
CA ALA A 5 7.10 -4.91 24.38
C ALA A 5 6.50 -4.71 25.80
N GLN A 6 6.10 -3.49 26.15
CA GLN A 6 5.40 -3.19 27.41
C GLN A 6 4.01 -3.84 27.49
N HIS A 7 3.33 -4.00 26.36
CA HIS A 7 2.07 -4.71 26.31
C HIS A 7 2.27 -6.22 26.48
N LEU A 8 3.36 -6.78 25.94
CA LEU A 8 3.70 -8.20 26.06
C LEU A 8 4.14 -8.60 27.47
N THR A 9 4.75 -7.71 28.25
CA THR A 9 5.10 -7.98 29.67
C THR A 9 3.90 -8.32 30.54
N HIS A 10 2.68 -7.96 30.14
CA HIS A 10 1.46 -8.36 30.86
C HIS A 10 1.06 -9.82 30.60
N PHE A 11 1.46 -10.39 29.46
CA PHE A 11 1.13 -11.75 29.05
C PHE A 11 2.28 -12.74 29.26
N ASP A 12 3.52 -12.26 29.25
CA ASP A 12 4.72 -13.04 29.52
C ASP A 12 5.70 -12.22 30.39
N PRO A 13 5.79 -12.53 31.70
CA PRO A 13 6.63 -11.78 32.64
C PRO A 13 8.13 -11.93 32.40
N LEU A 14 8.57 -12.84 31.51
CA LEU A 14 9.98 -12.98 31.11
C LEU A 14 10.38 -12.06 29.95
N THR A 15 9.46 -11.24 29.44
CA THR A 15 9.75 -10.33 28.31
C THR A 15 10.59 -9.14 28.78
N GLU A 16 11.87 -9.10 28.39
CA GLU A 16 12.74 -7.96 28.66
C GLU A 16 12.35 -6.73 27.81
N VAL A 17 12.01 -5.63 28.47
CA VAL A 17 11.73 -4.35 27.81
C VAL A 17 13.03 -3.59 27.64
N PRO A 18 13.43 -3.20 26.41
CA PRO A 18 14.66 -2.48 26.20
C PRO A 18 14.67 -1.14 26.96
N PRO A 19 15.83 -0.70 27.49
CA PRO A 19 15.96 0.53 28.26
C PRO A 19 15.71 1.76 27.38
N SER A 20 15.36 2.90 28.01
CA SER A 20 14.77 4.07 27.35
C SER A 20 15.66 4.77 26.32
N ASP A 21 16.94 4.53 26.43
CA ASP A 21 18.07 5.08 25.70
C ASP A 21 18.60 4.13 24.61
N ALA A 22 18.21 2.85 24.62
CA ALA A 22 18.66 1.86 23.64
C ALA A 22 18.20 2.15 22.20
N VAL A 23 17.18 3.00 22.02
CA VAL A 23 16.68 3.41 20.70
C VAL A 23 16.56 4.92 20.68
N ALA A 24 17.27 5.57 19.76
CA ALA A 24 17.15 7.01 19.55
C ALA A 24 15.67 7.40 19.38
N PRO A 25 15.17 8.44 20.07
CA PRO A 25 13.79 8.85 19.96
C PRO A 25 13.47 9.19 18.50
N ALA A 26 12.35 8.68 18.00
CA ALA A 26 11.87 9.05 16.68
C ALA A 26 11.67 10.57 16.63
N ARG A 27 12.56 11.29 15.93
CA ARG A 27 12.40 12.73 15.69
C ARG A 27 11.15 12.92 14.84
N ARG A 28 10.05 13.32 15.46
CA ARG A 28 8.88 13.81 14.73
C ARG A 28 9.29 15.13 14.09
N THR A 29 9.23 15.22 12.77
CA THR A 29 9.35 16.51 12.08
C THR A 29 8.26 17.43 12.63
N LYS A 30 8.68 18.57 13.21
CA LYS A 30 7.73 19.60 13.62
C LYS A 30 7.00 20.06 12.35
N PRO A 31 5.66 20.09 12.33
CA PRO A 31 4.94 20.59 11.17
C PRO A 31 5.35 22.04 10.94
N TYR A 32 6.01 22.30 9.80
CA TYR A 32 6.42 23.64 9.40
C TYR A 32 5.18 24.41 8.92
N ILE A 33 4.86 25.51 9.59
CA ILE A 33 3.84 26.45 9.13
C ILE A 33 4.58 27.51 8.33
N TYR A 34 4.35 27.55 7.02
CA TYR A 34 4.97 28.55 6.15
C TYR A 34 4.44 29.94 6.50
N SER A 35 5.35 30.91 6.63
CA SER A 35 4.99 32.34 6.74
C SER A 35 4.60 32.90 5.37
N GLU A 36 3.87 34.02 5.37
CA GLU A 36 3.45 34.69 4.12
C GLU A 36 4.65 34.96 3.19
N VAL A 37 5.78 35.42 3.73
CA VAL A 37 7.00 35.71 2.97
C VAL A 37 7.54 34.46 2.27
N GLU A 38 7.50 33.31 2.94
CA GLU A 38 7.97 32.05 2.37
C GLU A 38 7.01 31.49 1.34
N ILE A 39 5.69 31.68 1.54
CA ILE A 39 4.69 31.35 0.53
C ILE A 39 4.94 32.17 -0.73
N GLN A 40 5.16 33.48 -0.60
CA GLN A 40 5.48 34.36 -1.73
C GLN A 40 6.78 33.94 -2.42
N ALA A 41 7.83 33.62 -1.67
CA ALA A 41 9.10 33.13 -2.23
C ALA A 41 8.90 31.81 -3.00
N LEU A 42 8.08 30.90 -2.49
CA LEU A 42 7.76 29.62 -3.13
C LEU A 42 6.93 29.82 -4.41
N LEU A 43 5.95 30.72 -4.40
CA LEU A 43 5.16 31.10 -5.57
C LEU A 43 6.01 31.74 -6.67
N ALA A 44 6.97 32.60 -6.29
CA ALA A 44 7.94 33.19 -7.21
C ALA A 44 8.89 32.15 -7.80
N ALA A 45 9.38 31.22 -6.97
CA ALA A 45 10.23 30.12 -7.43
C ALA A 45 9.51 29.16 -8.39
N ALA A 46 8.21 28.93 -8.21
CA ALA A 46 7.42 28.12 -9.14
C ALA A 46 7.38 28.74 -10.55
N LEU A 47 7.31 30.07 -10.65
CA LEU A 47 7.31 30.80 -11.92
C LEU A 47 8.67 30.80 -12.62
N SER A 48 9.77 30.64 -11.86
CA SER A 48 11.13 30.60 -12.39
C SER A 48 11.59 29.21 -12.83
N LEU A 49 10.75 28.17 -12.69
CA LEU A 49 11.09 26.82 -13.14
C LEU A 49 11.31 26.80 -14.67
N PRO A 50 12.50 26.39 -15.16
CA PRO A 50 12.71 26.12 -16.59
C PRO A 50 11.87 24.91 -17.00
N PRO A 51 11.77 24.53 -18.29
CA PRO A 51 11.87 25.43 -19.41
C PRO A 51 10.70 26.44 -19.33
N ALA A 52 10.99 27.70 -19.64
CA ALA A 52 10.06 28.82 -19.42
C ALA A 52 8.74 28.70 -20.21
N ASN A 53 8.69 27.86 -21.24
CA ASN A 53 7.49 27.61 -22.05
C ASN A 53 6.60 26.46 -21.54
N ALA A 54 6.98 25.75 -20.47
CA ALA A 54 6.20 24.63 -19.96
C ALA A 54 5.05 25.08 -19.04
N LEU A 55 3.92 24.36 -19.13
CA LEU A 55 2.75 24.57 -18.27
C LEU A 55 3.06 24.41 -16.77
N ARG A 56 4.14 23.68 -16.42
CA ARG A 56 4.50 23.35 -15.03
C ARG A 56 4.65 24.56 -14.13
N ARG A 57 5.18 25.68 -14.63
CA ARG A 57 5.37 26.91 -13.84
C ARG A 57 4.04 27.46 -13.31
N TRP A 58 3.03 27.49 -14.18
CA TRP A 58 1.69 27.96 -13.87
C TRP A 58 0.94 26.94 -13.02
N THR A 59 1.07 25.64 -13.34
CA THR A 59 0.45 24.57 -12.57
C THR A 59 0.92 24.58 -11.11
N TYR A 60 2.23 24.70 -10.87
CA TYR A 60 2.77 24.76 -9.50
C TYR A 60 2.39 26.06 -8.79
N HIS A 61 2.45 27.21 -9.46
CA HIS A 61 2.04 28.48 -8.88
C HIS A 61 0.56 28.45 -8.44
N CYS A 62 -0.36 28.00 -9.30
CA CYS A 62 -1.78 27.86 -8.96
C CYS A 62 -2.01 26.80 -7.87
N LEU A 63 -1.31 25.67 -7.93
CA LEU A 63 -1.45 24.60 -6.93
C LEU A 63 -1.04 25.09 -5.53
N PHE A 64 0.14 25.70 -5.42
CA PHE A 64 0.65 26.20 -4.14
C PHE A 64 -0.20 27.37 -3.61
N GLY A 65 -0.63 28.28 -4.49
CA GLY A 65 -1.53 29.39 -4.12
C GLY A 65 -2.87 28.87 -3.60
N LEU A 66 -3.46 27.88 -4.28
CA LEU A 66 -4.71 27.25 -3.82
C LEU A 66 -4.53 26.55 -2.47
N ILE A 67 -3.43 25.81 -2.27
CA ILE A 67 -3.12 25.14 -1.00
C ILE A 67 -2.97 26.16 0.13
N ALA A 68 -2.28 27.28 -0.11
CA ALA A 68 -2.05 28.34 0.87
C ALA A 68 -3.35 29.01 1.31
N VAL A 69 -4.22 29.39 0.36
CA VAL A 69 -5.47 30.10 0.65
C VAL A 69 -6.57 29.17 1.19
N ALA A 70 -6.72 27.97 0.61
CA ALA A 70 -7.81 27.06 0.99
C ALA A 70 -7.44 26.11 2.14
N GLY A 71 -6.18 26.10 2.60
CA GLY A 71 -5.70 25.21 3.66
C GLY A 71 -5.78 23.71 3.31
N LEU A 72 -5.78 23.36 2.02
CA LEU A 72 -5.96 21.99 1.56
C LEU A 72 -4.75 21.11 1.94
N ARG A 73 -4.97 20.12 2.82
CA ARG A 73 -4.00 19.03 3.01
C ARG A 73 -4.14 18.02 1.88
N HIS A 74 -3.11 17.89 1.05
CA HIS A 74 -3.00 16.78 0.11
C HIS A 74 -2.85 15.46 0.88
N THR A 75 -3.94 14.72 1.04
CA THR A 75 -3.86 13.34 1.52
C THR A 75 -3.49 12.45 0.34
N PRO A 76 -2.53 11.52 0.47
CA PRO A 76 -2.16 10.61 -0.60
C PRO A 76 -3.21 9.48 -0.68
N ALA A 77 -4.47 9.85 -0.80
CA ALA A 77 -5.52 8.90 -1.07
C ALA A 77 -5.28 8.28 -2.45
N ALA A 78 -5.52 6.97 -2.58
CA ALA A 78 -5.39 6.28 -3.85
C ALA A 78 -6.49 6.77 -4.80
N SER A 79 -6.12 7.64 -5.75
CA SER A 79 -7.03 8.10 -6.77
C SER A 79 -7.51 6.93 -7.66
N PRO A 80 -8.66 7.06 -8.35
CA PRO A 80 -9.09 6.07 -9.33
C PRO A 80 -8.03 5.79 -10.41
N THR A 81 -7.27 6.80 -10.81
CA THR A 81 -6.17 6.67 -11.77
C THR A 81 -5.00 5.87 -11.20
N ALA A 82 -4.63 6.08 -9.94
CA ALA A 82 -3.61 5.29 -9.26
C ALA A 82 -4.02 3.82 -9.14
N LEU A 83 -5.26 3.53 -8.72
CA LEU A 83 -5.79 2.17 -8.65
C LEU A 83 -5.82 1.48 -10.02
N LYS A 84 -6.18 2.22 -11.09
CA LYS A 84 -6.16 1.72 -12.46
C LYS A 84 -4.74 1.34 -12.89
N SER A 85 -3.75 2.17 -12.56
CA SER A 85 -2.33 1.88 -12.81
C SER A 85 -1.90 0.60 -12.08
N MET A 86 -2.15 0.50 -10.77
CA MET A 86 -1.82 -0.69 -9.98
C MET A 86 -2.45 -1.98 -10.53
N ARG A 87 -3.73 -1.93 -10.92
CA ARG A 87 -4.42 -3.09 -11.54
C ARG A 87 -3.80 -3.45 -12.88
N THR A 88 -3.35 -2.47 -13.66
CA THR A 88 -2.65 -2.70 -14.93
C THR A 88 -1.32 -3.41 -14.70
N THR A 89 -0.55 -2.99 -13.69
CA THR A 89 0.69 -3.67 -13.28
C THR A 89 0.42 -5.12 -12.84
N ILE A 90 -0.61 -5.38 -12.03
CA ILE A 90 -0.95 -6.77 -11.66
C ILE A 90 -1.39 -7.58 -12.88
N LYS A 91 -2.12 -6.96 -13.81
CA LYS A 91 -2.60 -7.60 -15.04
C LYS A 91 -1.42 -8.02 -15.93
N SER A 92 -0.39 -7.19 -16.08
CA SER A 92 0.76 -7.49 -16.96
C SER A 92 1.58 -8.69 -16.48
N LEU A 93 1.57 -9.01 -15.19
CA LEU A 93 2.17 -10.24 -14.65
C LEU A 93 1.53 -11.51 -15.21
N ASN A 94 0.31 -11.44 -15.75
CA ASN A 94 -0.37 -12.58 -16.36
C ASN A 94 -0.45 -13.83 -15.45
N ILE A 95 -0.60 -13.61 -14.14
CA ILE A 95 -0.57 -14.65 -13.09
C ILE A 95 -1.33 -15.94 -13.47
N PRO A 96 -2.57 -15.90 -14.00
CA PRO A 96 -3.30 -17.13 -14.33
C PRO A 96 -2.61 -18.03 -15.37
N ARG A 97 -1.67 -17.51 -16.16
CA ARG A 97 -0.93 -18.26 -17.19
C ARG A 97 0.43 -18.77 -16.71
N GLN A 98 0.85 -18.47 -15.48
CA GLN A 98 2.14 -18.89 -14.91
C GLN A 98 2.07 -20.34 -14.36
N THR A 99 1.85 -21.31 -15.23
CA THR A 99 1.94 -22.76 -14.91
C THR A 99 3.17 -23.33 -15.62
N PRO A 100 4.07 -24.08 -14.96
CA PRO A 100 3.86 -24.88 -13.74
C PRO A 100 4.19 -24.22 -12.39
N GLY A 101 4.53 -22.93 -12.35
CA GLY A 101 5.11 -22.21 -11.19
C GLY A 101 4.39 -22.38 -9.84
N THR A 102 5.03 -22.03 -8.73
CA THR A 102 4.49 -22.23 -7.37
C THR A 102 3.75 -21.01 -6.84
N LEU A 103 2.92 -21.20 -5.81
CA LEU A 103 2.23 -20.08 -5.15
C LEU A 103 3.23 -19.10 -4.51
N ALA A 104 4.39 -19.62 -4.05
CA ALA A 104 5.47 -18.82 -3.49
C ALA A 104 6.21 -17.99 -4.55
N GLU A 105 6.41 -18.52 -5.77
CA GLU A 105 6.97 -17.74 -6.89
C GLU A 105 6.06 -16.57 -7.26
N ILE A 106 4.74 -16.79 -7.30
CA ILE A 106 3.78 -15.71 -7.55
C ILE A 106 3.84 -14.67 -6.41
N ALA A 107 3.96 -15.12 -5.17
CA ALA A 107 4.13 -14.23 -4.02
C ALA A 107 5.39 -13.36 -4.13
N LYS A 108 6.53 -13.94 -4.56
CA LYS A 108 7.78 -13.18 -4.78
C LYS A 108 7.63 -12.03 -5.79
N GLN A 109 6.79 -12.19 -6.81
CA GLN A 109 6.53 -11.15 -7.81
C GLN A 109 5.60 -10.04 -7.29
N ILE A 110 4.55 -10.41 -6.54
CA ILE A 110 3.48 -9.48 -6.16
C ILE A 110 3.79 -8.76 -4.84
N ASN A 111 4.45 -9.43 -3.89
CA ASN A 111 4.68 -8.89 -2.55
C ASN A 111 5.44 -7.55 -2.52
N PRO A 112 6.51 -7.33 -3.30
CA PRO A 112 7.20 -6.04 -3.32
C PRO A 112 6.27 -4.89 -3.74
N LEU A 113 5.43 -5.12 -4.76
CA LEU A 113 4.47 -4.13 -5.24
C LEU A 113 3.41 -3.81 -4.18
N LEU A 114 2.82 -4.85 -3.59
CA LEU A 114 1.81 -4.69 -2.55
C LEU A 114 2.39 -4.03 -1.29
N ARG A 115 3.63 -4.34 -0.89
CA ARG A 115 4.30 -3.67 0.23
C ARG A 115 4.39 -2.17 -0.01
N GLY A 116 4.87 -1.76 -1.18
CA GLY A 116 4.98 -0.35 -1.54
C GLY A 116 3.62 0.36 -1.50
N TRP A 117 2.60 -0.22 -2.13
CA TRP A 117 1.27 0.40 -2.19
C TRP A 117 0.56 0.41 -0.84
N ILE A 118 0.69 -0.64 -0.02
CA ILE A 118 0.12 -0.68 1.34
C ILE A 118 0.86 0.32 2.24
N ALA A 119 2.19 0.43 2.14
CA ALA A 119 2.94 1.41 2.93
C ALA A 119 2.56 2.86 2.57
N TYR A 120 2.42 3.15 1.28
CA TYR A 120 2.11 4.50 0.82
C TYR A 120 0.63 4.88 0.99
N TYR A 121 -0.30 4.03 0.54
CA TYR A 121 -1.73 4.34 0.52
C TYR A 121 -2.51 3.77 1.72
N GLY A 122 -1.93 2.83 2.49
CA GLY A 122 -2.64 2.07 3.53
C GLY A 122 -3.24 2.92 4.64
N ARG A 123 -2.61 4.04 4.97
CA ARG A 123 -3.09 4.97 6.00
C ARG A 123 -4.31 5.78 5.55
N PHE A 124 -4.45 6.06 4.26
CA PHE A 124 -5.44 7.01 3.74
C PHE A 124 -6.53 6.34 2.89
N SER A 125 -6.34 5.09 2.45
CA SER A 125 -7.18 4.47 1.42
C SER A 125 -7.34 2.96 1.63
N ARG A 126 -7.71 2.56 2.85
CA ARG A 126 -7.88 1.16 3.24
C ARG A 126 -8.90 0.42 2.38
N SER A 127 -10.06 1.03 2.10
CA SER A 127 -11.14 0.45 1.26
C SER A 127 -10.71 0.27 -0.21
N ALA A 128 -10.04 1.27 -0.76
CA ALA A 128 -9.48 1.21 -2.11
C ALA A 128 -8.45 0.09 -2.26
N LEU A 129 -7.52 -0.05 -1.31
CA LEU A 129 -6.55 -1.15 -1.29
C LEU A 129 -7.20 -2.50 -1.02
N PHE A 130 -8.28 -2.56 -0.25
CA PHE A 130 -9.06 -3.78 -0.07
C PHE A 130 -9.60 -4.29 -1.42
N SER A 131 -10.13 -3.39 -2.26
CA SER A 131 -10.59 -3.77 -3.61
C SER A 131 -9.45 -4.29 -4.50
N LEU A 132 -8.23 -3.79 -4.30
CA LEU A 132 -7.04 -4.24 -5.01
C LEU A 132 -6.57 -5.62 -4.50
N ALA A 133 -6.59 -5.84 -3.20
CA ALA A 133 -6.29 -7.12 -2.57
C ALA A 133 -7.28 -8.21 -3.03
N ASP A 134 -8.57 -7.90 -3.10
CA ASP A 134 -9.57 -8.79 -3.69
C ASP A 134 -9.28 -9.08 -5.17
N TYR A 135 -8.88 -8.08 -5.96
CA TYR A 135 -8.49 -8.29 -7.35
C TYR A 135 -7.32 -9.28 -7.49
N VAL A 136 -6.30 -9.18 -6.62
CA VAL A 136 -5.21 -10.16 -6.55
C VAL A 136 -5.75 -11.55 -6.21
N ASN A 137 -6.60 -11.68 -5.19
CA ASN A 137 -7.21 -12.98 -4.82
C ASN A 137 -8.02 -13.59 -5.97
N ARG A 138 -8.71 -12.79 -6.78
CA ARG A 138 -9.40 -13.25 -7.99
C ARG A 138 -8.43 -13.82 -9.03
N LYS A 139 -7.25 -13.21 -9.21
CA LYS A 139 -6.20 -13.74 -10.11
C LYS A 139 -5.59 -15.04 -9.57
N LEU A 140 -5.33 -15.11 -8.27
CA LEU A 140 -4.85 -16.34 -7.62
C LEU A 140 -5.89 -17.47 -7.74
N LYS A 141 -7.18 -17.17 -7.53
CA LYS A 141 -8.29 -18.12 -7.74
C LYS A 141 -8.30 -18.66 -9.17
N ALA A 142 -8.21 -17.77 -10.17
CA ALA A 142 -8.15 -18.17 -11.57
C ALA A 142 -6.92 -19.04 -11.88
N TRP A 143 -5.77 -18.73 -11.28
CA TRP A 143 -4.56 -19.53 -11.40
C TRP A 143 -4.73 -20.94 -10.78
N ILE A 144 -5.32 -21.05 -9.58
CA ILE A 144 -5.62 -22.34 -8.92
C ILE A 144 -6.52 -23.21 -9.80
N MET A 145 -7.58 -22.62 -10.36
CA MET A 145 -8.52 -23.32 -11.24
C MET A 145 -7.86 -23.81 -12.54
N ARG A 146 -6.82 -23.12 -13.02
CA ARG A 146 -6.06 -23.54 -14.20
C ARG A 146 -5.02 -24.61 -13.86
N LYS A 147 -4.31 -24.47 -12.73
CA LYS A 147 -3.25 -25.40 -12.31
C LYS A 147 -3.79 -26.75 -11.88
N TYR A 148 -4.88 -26.80 -11.13
CA TYR A 148 -5.39 -28.04 -10.54
C TYR A 148 -6.70 -28.46 -11.19
N LYS A 149 -6.70 -29.60 -11.89
CA LYS A 149 -7.89 -30.17 -12.55
C LYS A 149 -9.08 -30.31 -11.59
N ARG A 150 -8.85 -30.68 -10.32
CA ARG A 150 -9.90 -30.80 -9.28
C ARG A 150 -10.65 -29.50 -8.95
N PHE A 151 -10.08 -28.35 -9.30
CA PHE A 151 -10.70 -27.03 -9.10
C PHE A 151 -11.18 -26.40 -10.41
N ARG A 152 -11.01 -27.10 -11.55
CA ARG A 152 -11.48 -26.64 -12.86
C ARG A 152 -13.00 -26.48 -12.75
N PHE A 153 -13.50 -25.26 -12.96
CA PHE A 153 -14.91 -24.84 -12.79
C PHE A 153 -15.43 -24.66 -11.35
N HIS A 154 -14.71 -25.08 -10.31
CA HIS A 154 -15.17 -24.93 -8.92
C HIS A 154 -14.63 -23.65 -8.25
N LYS A 155 -15.15 -22.48 -8.65
CA LYS A 155 -14.74 -21.17 -8.11
C LYS A 155 -14.83 -21.09 -6.58
N THR A 156 -15.90 -21.62 -5.99
CA THR A 156 -16.11 -21.59 -4.54
C THR A 156 -15.08 -22.44 -3.80
N ARG A 157 -14.85 -23.69 -4.25
CA ARG A 157 -13.83 -24.58 -3.66
C ARG A 157 -12.42 -24.00 -3.80
N ALA A 158 -12.10 -23.40 -4.95
CA ALA A 158 -10.82 -22.71 -5.14
C ALA A 158 -10.65 -21.50 -4.20
N SER A 159 -11.72 -20.73 -4.00
CA SER A 159 -11.72 -19.60 -3.05
C SER A 159 -11.53 -20.08 -1.61
N GLN A 160 -12.27 -21.11 -1.19
CA GLN A 160 -12.15 -21.72 0.14
C GLN A 160 -10.74 -22.28 0.38
N PHE A 161 -10.18 -22.98 -0.60
CA PHE A 161 -8.81 -23.49 -0.53
C PHE A 161 -7.79 -22.35 -0.34
N LEU A 162 -7.93 -21.25 -1.08
CA LEU A 162 -7.06 -20.09 -0.94
C LEU A 162 -7.26 -19.39 0.41
N ARG A 163 -8.51 -19.29 0.87
CA ARG A 163 -8.86 -18.73 2.19
C ARG A 163 -8.27 -19.55 3.33
N GLN A 164 -8.31 -20.88 3.22
CA GLN A 164 -7.67 -21.77 4.19
C GLN A 164 -6.15 -21.57 4.18
N ARG A 165 -5.52 -21.54 3.00
CA ARG A 165 -4.09 -21.23 2.85
C ARG A 165 -3.72 -19.88 3.50
N ALA A 166 -4.57 -18.88 3.34
CA ALA A 166 -4.36 -17.56 3.93
C ALA A 166 -4.48 -17.56 5.46
N ARG A 167 -5.24 -18.49 6.06
CA ARG A 167 -5.27 -18.69 7.51
C ARG A 167 -4.01 -19.37 8.01
N ASP A 168 -3.59 -20.43 7.33
CA ASP A 168 -2.46 -21.27 7.74
C ASP A 168 -1.11 -20.57 7.55
N ARG A 169 -0.94 -19.81 6.45
CA ARG A 169 0.30 -19.13 6.07
C ARG A 169 0.03 -17.67 5.69
N ARG A 170 -0.24 -16.85 6.72
CA ARG A 170 -0.53 -15.40 6.56
C ARG A 170 0.65 -14.58 6.02
N ASP A 171 1.86 -15.09 6.18
CA ASP A 171 3.14 -14.50 5.77
C ASP A 171 3.40 -14.60 4.26
N LEU A 172 2.71 -15.52 3.57
CA LEU A 172 2.95 -15.77 2.15
C LEU A 172 2.61 -14.57 1.27
N PHE A 173 1.51 -13.87 1.57
CA PHE A 173 1.13 -12.64 0.87
C PHE A 173 0.88 -11.50 1.83
N VAL A 174 1.43 -10.33 1.52
CA VAL A 174 1.38 -9.16 2.41
C VAL A 174 -0.05 -8.64 2.61
N HIS A 175 -0.92 -8.76 1.60
CA HIS A 175 -2.32 -8.35 1.75
C HIS A 175 -3.12 -9.29 2.66
N TRP A 176 -2.72 -10.56 2.82
CA TRP A 176 -3.33 -11.46 3.80
C TRP A 176 -2.99 -11.05 5.23
N GLN A 177 -1.75 -10.60 5.46
CA GLN A 177 -1.37 -10.02 6.76
C GLN A 177 -2.10 -8.69 7.02
N ALA A 178 -2.20 -7.81 6.02
CA ALA A 178 -2.75 -6.47 6.18
C ALA A 178 -4.29 -6.43 6.32
N PHE A 179 -5.01 -7.31 5.62
CA PHE A 179 -6.47 -7.29 5.51
C PHE A 179 -7.15 -8.60 5.95
N GLY A 180 -6.39 -9.66 6.22
CA GLY A 180 -6.91 -10.96 6.65
C GLY A 180 -7.71 -11.67 5.56
N THR A 181 -8.63 -12.55 5.99
CA THR A 181 -9.51 -13.30 5.07
C THR A 181 -10.72 -12.50 4.58
N ASN A 182 -10.80 -11.22 4.90
CA ASN A 182 -11.96 -10.40 4.55
C ASN A 182 -11.94 -10.03 3.06
N THR A 183 -10.78 -10.03 2.42
CA THR A 183 -10.58 -9.70 0.99
C THR A 183 -11.03 -10.80 0.01
N PHE A 184 -11.75 -11.82 0.47
CA PHE A 184 -12.22 -12.94 -0.35
C PHE A 184 -13.71 -12.77 -0.67
N THR A 185 -14.04 -11.71 -1.41
CA THR A 185 -15.40 -11.44 -1.88
C THR A 185 -15.75 -12.19 -3.17
#